data_AF-A0A164YPW4-F1
#
_entry.id   AF-A0A164YPW4-F1
#
_cell.length_a   1.000
_cell.length_b   1.000
_cell.length_c   1.000
_cell.angle_alpha   90.00
_cell.angle_beta   90.00
_cell.angle_gamma   90.00
#
_symmetry.space_group_name_H-M   'P 1'
#
loop_
_entity.id
_entity.type
_entity.pdbx_description
1 polymer ?
#
loop_
_entity_poly.entity_id
_entity_poly.type
_entity_poly.pdbx_seq_one_letter_code
_entity_poly.pdbx_strand_id
1 'polypeptide(L)' 'MSYQILGRAIKSEYIAIGTILSTVGIALAASGGEKKKASQPESLSQKFGASSSEEENFIKNFIAEAEKADGGKH' A
#
# COMPACT_ATOMS: atom_id res chain seq x y z
N MET A 1 -10.82 -22.12 16.16
CA MET A 1 -10.93 -21.01 17.13
C MET A 1 -12.18 -20.20 16.80
N SER A 2 -12.93 -19.74 17.80
CA SER A 2 -14.12 -18.90 17.62
C SER A 2 -13.99 -17.61 18.44
N TYR A 3 -14.47 -16.51 17.87
CA TYR A 3 -14.46 -15.19 18.48
C TYR A 3 -15.88 -14.74 18.82
N GLN A 4 -16.05 -14.09 19.98
CA GLN A 4 -17.33 -13.52 20.37
C GLN A 4 -17.45 -12.10 19.82
N ILE A 5 -18.36 -11.90 18.88
CA ILE A 5 -18.62 -10.62 18.24
C ILE A 5 -20.09 -10.29 18.44
N LEU A 6 -20.37 -9.16 19.10
CA LEU A 6 -21.74 -8.72 19.41
C LEU A 6 -22.59 -9.80 20.10
N GLY A 7 -21.97 -10.58 21.01
CA GLY A 7 -22.64 -11.66 21.74
C GLY A 7 -22.87 -12.95 20.95
N ARG A 8 -22.33 -13.07 19.73
CA ARG A 8 -22.41 -14.28 18.89
C ARG A 8 -21.03 -14.88 18.65
N ALA A 9 -20.94 -16.20 18.72
CA ALA A 9 -19.73 -16.93 18.39
C ALA A 9 -19.59 -17.02 16.87
N ILE A 10 -18.51 -16.45 16.34
CA ILE A 10 -18.17 -16.51 14.92
C ILE A 10 -16.85 -17.27 14.77
N LYS A 11 -16.81 -18.24 13.86
CA LYS A 11 -15.60 -19.01 13.58
C LYS A 11 -14.54 -18.13 12.94
N SER A 12 -13.27 -18.37 13.28
CA SER A 12 -12.12 -17.63 12.74
C SER A 12 -12.07 -17.66 11.22
N GLU A 13 -12.47 -18.77 10.59
CA GLU A 13 -12.45 -18.97 9.15
C GLU A 13 -13.39 -17.97 8.44
N TYR A 14 -14.58 -17.72 9.01
CA TYR A 14 -15.52 -16.75 8.44
C TYR A 14 -15.08 -15.31 8.62
N ILE A 15 -14.44 -14.99 9.76
CA ILE A 15 -13.88 -13.66 10.00
C ILE A 15 -12.73 -13.39 9.03
N ALA A 16 -11.84 -14.36 8.86
CA ALA A 16 -10.73 -14.23 7.92
C ALA A 16 -11.23 -14.00 6.49
N ILE A 17 -12.16 -14.83 6.01
CA ILE A 17 -12.74 -14.69 4.66
C ILE A 17 -13.47 -13.35 4.51
N GLY A 18 -14.32 -13.00 5.47
CA GLY A 18 -15.07 -11.73 5.44
C GLY A 18 -14.16 -10.51 5.44
N THR A 19 -13.06 -10.57 6.19
CA THR A 19 -12.05 -9.51 6.22
C THR A 19 -11.37 -9.39 4.87
N ILE A 20 -10.82 -10.48 4.31
CA ILE A 20 -10.13 -10.45 3.02
C ILE A 20 -11.04 -9.90 1.91
N LEU A 21 -12.27 -10.40 1.82
CA LEU A 21 -13.23 -9.94 0.82
C LEU A 21 -13.61 -8.47 1.02
N SER A 22 -13.83 -8.04 2.26
CA SER A 22 -14.11 -6.64 2.59
C SER A 22 -12.95 -5.74 2.20
N THR A 23 -11.72 -6.08 2.57
CA THR A 23 -10.54 -5.27 2.26
C THR A 23 -10.30 -5.17 0.76
N VAL A 24 -10.43 -6.28 0.02
CA VAL A 24 -10.33 -6.27 -1.45
C VAL A 24 -11.45 -5.45 -2.07
N GLY A 25 -12.69 -5.62 -1.60
CA GLY A 25 -13.85 -4.86 -2.09
C GLY A 25 -13.69 -3.35 -1.86
N ILE A 26 -13.23 -2.95 -0.67
CA ILE A 26 -12.92 -1.56 -0.34
C ILE A 26 -11.78 -1.05 -1.21
N ALA A 27 -10.70 -1.82 -1.39
CA ALA A 27 -9.58 -1.42 -2.24
C ALA A 27 -10.01 -1.21 -3.69
N LEU A 28 -10.82 -2.11 -4.25
CA LEU A 28 -11.35 -1.98 -5.60
C LEU A 28 -12.30 -0.77 -5.72
N ALA A 29 -13.20 -0.59 -4.77
CA ALA A 29 -14.11 0.55 -4.73
C ALA A 29 -13.34 1.89 -4.61
N ALA A 30 -12.29 1.93 -3.78
CA ALA A 30 -11.43 3.10 -3.62
C ALA A 30 -10.52 3.35 -4.83
N SER A 31 -10.15 2.31 -5.58
CA SER A 31 -9.37 2.44 -6.82
C SER A 31 -10.19 2.88 -8.04
N GLY A 32 -11.51 2.91 -7.94
CA GLY A 32 -12.44 3.16 -9.04
C GLY A 32 -12.75 4.63 -9.35
N GLY A 33 -11.92 5.58 -8.91
CA GLY A 33 -12.18 7.02 -9.04
C GLY A 33 -10.96 7.82 -9.49
N GLU A 34 -11.13 8.51 -10.62
CA GLU A 34 -10.19 9.40 -11.32
C GLU A 34 -8.92 8.74 -11.87
N LYS A 35 -8.80 8.77 -13.21
CA LYS A 35 -7.48 8.91 -13.84
C LYS A 35 -6.89 10.18 -13.21
N LYS A 36 -6.05 10.03 -12.18
CA LYS A 36 -5.15 11.11 -11.80
C LYS A 36 -4.42 11.45 -13.09
N LYS A 37 -4.79 12.60 -13.68
CA LYS A 37 -3.91 13.38 -14.55
C LYS A 37 -2.55 13.23 -13.90
N ALA A 38 -1.62 12.54 -14.57
CA ALA A 38 -0.30 12.24 -14.06
C ALA A 38 0.13 13.44 -13.22
N SER A 39 0.05 13.30 -11.90
CA SER A 39 0.56 14.31 -11.01
C SER A 39 2.03 14.24 -11.36
N GLN A 40 2.46 15.22 -12.16
CA GLN A 40 3.85 15.57 -12.33
C GLN A 40 4.50 15.31 -10.98
N PRO A 41 5.52 14.44 -10.90
CA PRO A 41 6.07 14.03 -9.62
C PRO A 41 6.34 15.33 -8.86
N GLU A 42 5.54 15.57 -7.81
CA GLU A 42 5.96 16.54 -6.82
C GLU A 42 7.32 16.02 -6.42
N SER A 43 8.35 16.83 -6.71
CA SER A 43 9.71 16.47 -6.41
C SER A 43 9.72 15.89 -5.01
N LEU A 44 10.26 14.68 -4.88
CA LEU A 44 10.34 13.89 -3.65
C LEU A 44 11.29 14.57 -2.63
N SER A 45 11.08 15.86 -2.38
CA SER A 45 11.45 16.55 -1.16
C SER A 45 10.38 16.29 -0.09
N GLN A 46 9.77 15.09 -0.09
CA GLN A 46 9.37 14.51 1.18
C GLN A 46 10.66 14.37 1.96
N LYS A 47 10.82 15.19 3.00
CA LYS A 47 11.91 15.06 3.98
C LYS A 47 11.89 13.62 4.47
N PHE A 48 12.72 12.77 3.88
CA PHE A 48 12.94 11.42 4.35
C PHE A 48 13.48 11.60 5.78
N GLY A 49 12.70 11.15 6.77
CA GLY A 49 13.12 11.11 8.16
C GLY A 49 14.16 10.01 8.36
N ALA A 50 15.25 10.04 7.61
CA ALA A 50 16.39 9.18 7.78
C ALA A 50 17.25 9.79 8.89
N SER A 51 17.55 9.01 9.91
CA SER A 51 18.35 9.49 11.04
C SER A 51 19.84 9.62 10.68
N SER A 52 20.24 9.15 9.49
CA SER A 52 21.63 9.11 9.02
C SER A 52 21.73 9.24 7.49
N SER A 53 22.78 9.94 7.03
CA SER A 53 23.07 10.20 5.60
C SER A 53 23.21 8.92 4.76
N GLU A 54 23.60 7.81 5.38
CA GLU A 54 23.76 6.52 4.70
C GLU A 54 22.41 5.90 4.30
N GLU A 55 21.41 6.01 5.17
CA GLU A 55 20.06 5.52 4.89
C GLU A 55 19.37 6.33 3.78
N GLU A 56 19.61 7.65 3.73
CA GLU A 56 19.11 8.47 2.63
C GLU A 56 19.66 8.03 1.28
N ASN A 57 20.96 7.70 1.23
CA ASN A 57 21.60 7.25 -0.01
C ASN A 57 21.09 5.86 -0.42
N PHE A 58 20.85 4.97 0.54
CA PHE A 58 20.20 3.68 0.27
C PHE A 58 18.79 3.85 -0.31
N ILE A 59 17.96 4.71 0.29
CA ILE A 59 16.59 4.95 -0.17
C ILE A 59 16.59 5.59 -1.56
N LYS A 60 17.48 6.57 -1.82
CA LYS A 60 17.63 7.20 -3.15
C LYS A 60 18.02 6.17 -4.22
N ASN A 61 18.97 5.28 -3.91
CA ASN A 61 19.38 4.22 -4.83
C ASN A 61 18.27 3.19 -5.07
N PHE A 62 17.55 2.78 -4.02
CA PHE A 62 16.44 1.84 -4.12
C PHE A 62 15.30 2.38 -4.99
N ILE A 63 14.94 3.67 -4.83
CA ILE A 63 13.93 4.33 -5.66
C ILE A 63 14.42 4.44 -7.11
N ALA A 64 15.66 4.89 -7.32
CA ALA A 64 16.23 5.00 -8.67
C ALA A 64 16.30 3.65 -9.41
N GLU A 65 16.56 2.56 -8.70
CA GLU A 65 16.51 1.20 -9.24
C GLU A 65 15.08 0.77 -9.56
N ALA A 66 14.13 1.04 -8.65
CA ALA A 66 12.71 0.72 -8.85
C ALA A 66 12.11 1.49 -10.04
N GLU A 67 12.44 2.78 -10.20
CA GLU A 67 12.01 3.58 -11.35
C GLU A 67 12.61 3.07 -12.67
N LYS A 68 13.87 2.63 -12.68
CA LYS A 68 14.48 1.98 -13.86
C LYS A 68 13.84 0.63 -14.18
N ALA A 69 13.45 -0.14 -13.16
CA ALA A 69 12.81 -1.43 -13.32
C ALA A 69 11.37 -1.32 -13.85
N ASP A 70 10.62 -0.29 -13.43
CA ASP A 70 9.24 -0.03 -13.85
C ASP A 70 9.18 0.62 -15.25
N GLY A 71 10.12 1.52 -15.58
CA GLY A 71 10.21 2.19 -16.89
C GLY A 71 10.68 1.31 -18.06
N GLY A 72 10.96 0.03 -17.83
CA GLY A 72 11.46 -0.93 -18.84
C GLY A 72 10.42 -1.89 -19.42
N LYS A 73 9.14 -1.78 -19.01
CA LYS A 73 8.05 -2.60 -19.57
C LYS A 73 6.81 -1.77 -19.87
N HIS A 74 6.90 -0.95 -20.92
CA HIS A 74 5.78 -0.52 -21.73
C HIS A 74 6.20 -0.50 -23.20
#